data_AF-A0A7S2WP64-F1
#
_entry.id   AF-A0A7S2WP64-F1
#
_cell.length_a   1.000
_cell.length_b   1.000
_cell.length_c   1.000
_cell.angle_alpha   90.00
_cell.angle_beta   90.00
_cell.angle_gamma   90.00
#
_symmetry.space_group_name_H-M   'P 1'
#
loop_
_entity.id
_entity.type
_entity.pdbx_description
1 polymer ?
#
loop_
_entity_poly.entity_id
_entity_poly.type
_entity_poly.pdbx_seq_one_letter_code
_entity_poly.pdbx_strand_id
1 'polypeptide(L)'
;MREGLRRVLRDSCVAAALYGGGDCIAQQLERLFQLSSPDKVQHNLGRTIRMTTFGFCVAGPILSAWYPLLHRITASFRTRFKLVQFSIPGWDVYRRHELDSPRHRMQEVGIKVLFDNLFFQPPFLTLYFVCTGALEGLGLAEIYDKTTRNFHSAWAYGLLLWLPTQTVNFYFMPVQNQALFVNVVNVFWKTFLSLLYHARDYGSRNHTGETLVQGEIAPTPAMLARRTTKELESELGRLKEEHARFTEEIQRRHQDRGRLVVRRGSNRAAGSKVVEDGGGGGGASDRGGEEQEVDGRPAGYLK
;
A
#
# COMPACT_ATOMS: atom_id res chain seq x y z
N MET A 1 -47.01 -10.76 4.81
CA MET A 1 -45.97 -11.56 4.13
C MET A 1 -45.38 -10.88 2.89
N ARG A 2 -46.19 -10.32 1.98
CA ARG A 2 -45.72 -9.70 0.72
C ARG A 2 -44.79 -8.49 0.89
N GLU A 3 -44.99 -7.67 1.91
CA GLU A 3 -44.17 -6.46 2.14
C GLU A 3 -42.76 -6.77 2.65
N GLY A 4 -42.61 -7.78 3.53
CA GLY A 4 -41.31 -8.22 4.03
C GLY A 4 -40.43 -8.77 2.91
N LEU A 5 -41.00 -9.59 2.02
CA LEU A 5 -40.29 -10.12 0.86
C LEU A 5 -39.84 -9.01 -0.10
N ARG A 6 -40.72 -8.04 -0.40
CA ARG A 6 -40.38 -6.87 -1.24
C ARG A 6 -39.22 -6.07 -0.65
N ARG A 7 -39.21 -5.87 0.67
CA ARG A 7 -38.12 -5.17 1.36
C ARG A 7 -36.79 -5.92 1.24
N VAL A 8 -36.79 -7.22 1.52
CA VAL A 8 -35.58 -8.07 1.42
C VAL A 8 -35.05 -8.06 -0.03
N LEU A 9 -35.90 -8.25 -1.02
CA LEU A 9 -35.50 -8.25 -2.43
C LEU A 9 -34.90 -6.89 -2.85
N ARG A 10 -35.52 -5.78 -2.47
CA ARG A 10 -34.98 -4.44 -2.73
C ARG A 10 -33.60 -4.28 -2.10
N ASP A 11 -33.46 -4.62 -0.83
CA ASP A 11 -32.20 -4.47 -0.10
C ASP A 11 -31.11 -5.42 -0.67
N SER A 12 -31.48 -6.61 -1.15
CA SER A 12 -30.62 -7.53 -1.91
C SER A 12 -30.16 -6.97 -3.24
N CYS A 13 -31.03 -6.37 -4.05
CA CYS A 13 -30.64 -5.75 -5.32
C CYS A 13 -29.68 -4.58 -5.09
N VAL A 14 -29.96 -3.73 -4.10
CA VAL A 14 -29.10 -2.61 -3.72
C VAL A 14 -27.74 -3.12 -3.24
N ALA A 15 -27.72 -4.14 -2.38
CA ALA A 15 -26.47 -4.74 -1.92
C ALA A 15 -25.68 -5.35 -3.08
N ALA A 16 -26.32 -6.07 -4.00
CA ALA A 16 -25.67 -6.63 -5.19
C ALA A 16 -24.98 -5.56 -6.03
N ALA A 17 -25.69 -4.47 -6.34
CA ALA A 17 -25.15 -3.36 -7.12
C ALA A 17 -23.97 -2.68 -6.42
N LEU A 18 -24.08 -2.42 -5.12
CA LEU A 18 -23.01 -1.77 -4.35
C LEU A 18 -21.80 -2.68 -4.15
N TYR A 19 -22.00 -3.98 -3.94
CA TYR A 19 -20.88 -4.93 -3.83
C TYR A 19 -20.17 -5.12 -5.17
N GLY A 20 -20.92 -5.26 -6.27
CA GLY A 20 -20.34 -5.37 -7.61
C GLY A 20 -19.61 -4.09 -8.02
N GLY A 21 -20.28 -2.93 -7.91
CA GLY A 21 -19.68 -1.63 -8.25
C GLY A 21 -18.49 -1.28 -7.36
N GLY A 22 -18.57 -1.61 -6.06
CA GLY A 22 -17.46 -1.39 -5.14
C GLY A 22 -16.24 -2.26 -5.43
N ASP A 23 -16.45 -3.47 -5.93
CA ASP A 23 -15.35 -4.32 -6.41
C ASP A 23 -14.69 -3.75 -7.66
N CYS A 24 -15.48 -3.19 -8.60
CA CYS A 24 -14.92 -2.49 -9.77
C CYS A 24 -14.04 -1.30 -9.35
N ILE A 25 -14.50 -0.51 -8.36
CA ILE A 25 -13.73 0.61 -7.81
C ILE A 25 -12.45 0.09 -7.14
N ALA A 26 -12.53 -0.98 -6.35
CA ALA A 26 -11.38 -1.58 -5.70
C ALA A 26 -10.32 -2.02 -6.72
N GLN A 27 -10.73 -2.73 -7.77
CA GLN A 27 -9.84 -3.17 -8.85
C GLN A 27 -9.25 -1.97 -9.62
N GLN A 28 -10.00 -0.88 -9.79
CA GLN A 28 -9.49 0.32 -10.44
C GLN A 28 -8.47 1.07 -9.58
N LEU A 29 -8.67 1.11 -8.26
CA LEU A 29 -7.73 1.71 -7.31
C LEU A 29 -6.48 0.86 -7.12
N GLU A 30 -6.59 -0.48 -7.11
CA GLU A 30 -5.44 -1.38 -7.09
C GLU A 30 -4.48 -1.13 -8.27
N ARG A 31 -5.03 -0.83 -9.45
CA ARG A 31 -4.25 -0.43 -10.63
C ARG A 31 -3.63 0.95 -10.44
N LEU A 32 -4.40 1.91 -9.96
CA LEU A 32 -3.93 3.29 -9.75
C LEU A 32 -2.76 3.35 -8.76
N PHE A 33 -2.83 2.56 -7.69
CA PHE A 33 -1.78 2.47 -6.67
C PHE A 33 -0.68 1.44 -6.98
N GLN A 34 -0.71 0.79 -8.15
CA GLN A 34 0.27 -0.25 -8.56
C GLN A 34 0.43 -1.39 -7.54
N LEU A 35 -0.65 -1.72 -6.82
CA LEU A 35 -0.68 -2.79 -5.81
C LEU A 35 -1.06 -4.16 -6.38
N SER A 36 -1.23 -4.24 -7.71
CA SER A 36 -1.50 -5.48 -8.45
C SER A 36 -0.22 -6.12 -8.97
N SER A 37 -0.15 -7.46 -9.02
CA SER A 37 0.88 -8.19 -9.78
C SER A 37 1.10 -7.57 -11.16
N PRO A 38 2.35 -7.45 -11.63
CA PRO A 38 2.66 -7.06 -13.00
C PRO A 38 1.87 -7.84 -14.08
N ASP A 39 1.47 -9.08 -13.78
CA ASP A 39 0.76 -9.97 -14.70
C ASP A 39 -0.78 -9.78 -14.74
N LYS A 40 -1.38 -9.01 -13.82
CA LYS A 40 -2.85 -8.81 -13.78
C LYS A 40 -3.26 -7.58 -14.60
N VAL A 41 -3.18 -7.69 -15.93
CA VAL A 41 -3.50 -6.60 -16.86
C VAL A 41 -5.02 -6.37 -17.01
N GLN A 42 -5.87 -7.36 -16.70
CA GLN A 42 -7.31 -7.33 -17.01
C GLN A 42 -8.22 -7.27 -15.77
N HIS A 43 -9.46 -6.79 -15.98
CA HIS A 43 -10.44 -6.63 -14.90
C HIS A 43 -10.97 -8.02 -14.56
N ASN A 44 -10.90 -8.42 -13.30
CA ASN A 44 -11.31 -9.75 -12.87
C ASN A 44 -12.83 -9.80 -12.72
N LEU A 45 -13.51 -10.09 -13.83
CA LEU A 45 -14.97 -10.21 -13.86
C LEU A 45 -15.46 -11.32 -12.92
N GLY A 46 -14.71 -12.41 -12.79
CA GLY A 46 -15.03 -13.49 -11.85
C GLY A 46 -15.10 -12.98 -10.40
N ARG A 47 -14.17 -12.12 -9.99
CA ARG A 47 -14.20 -11.46 -8.67
C ARG A 47 -15.44 -10.59 -8.49
N THR A 48 -15.78 -9.78 -9.48
CA THR A 48 -16.94 -8.89 -9.44
C THR A 48 -18.26 -9.67 -9.36
N ILE A 49 -18.39 -10.76 -10.12
CA ILE A 49 -19.56 -11.65 -10.07
C ILE A 49 -19.70 -12.24 -8.66
N ARG A 50 -18.62 -12.72 -8.05
CA ARG A 50 -18.65 -13.30 -6.70
C ARG A 50 -19.09 -12.26 -5.65
N MET A 51 -18.57 -11.03 -5.73
CA MET A 51 -18.98 -9.95 -4.82
C MET A 51 -20.45 -9.59 -5.02
N THR A 52 -20.91 -9.51 -6.26
CA THR A 52 -22.32 -9.25 -6.59
C THR A 52 -23.23 -10.34 -6.04
N THR A 53 -22.86 -11.62 -6.21
CA THR A 53 -23.59 -12.78 -5.68
C THR A 53 -23.64 -12.77 -4.16
N PHE A 54 -22.53 -12.47 -3.48
CA PHE A 54 -22.50 -12.31 -2.03
C PHE A 54 -23.43 -11.17 -1.56
N GLY A 55 -23.40 -10.03 -2.26
CA GLY A 55 -24.27 -8.89 -2.00
C GLY A 55 -25.75 -9.28 -2.06
N PHE A 56 -26.16 -9.98 -3.12
CA PHE A 56 -27.54 -10.38 -3.36
C PHE A 56 -28.04 -11.46 -2.38
N CYS A 57 -27.27 -12.55 -2.26
CA CYS A 57 -27.71 -13.77 -1.58
C CYS A 57 -27.48 -13.73 -0.06
N VAL A 58 -26.46 -13.00 0.40
CA VAL A 58 -26.00 -13.07 1.79
C VAL A 58 -26.14 -11.72 2.47
N ALA A 59 -25.44 -10.68 1.98
CA ALA A 59 -25.40 -9.39 2.66
C ALA A 59 -26.78 -8.72 2.70
N GLY A 60 -27.49 -8.68 1.58
CA GLY A 60 -28.82 -8.06 1.47
C GLY A 60 -29.85 -8.61 2.47
N PRO A 61 -30.12 -9.92 2.47
CA PRO A 61 -31.10 -10.52 3.38
C PRO A 61 -30.70 -10.37 4.84
N ILE A 62 -29.42 -10.60 5.16
CA ILE A 62 -28.91 -10.51 6.53
C ILE A 62 -29.02 -9.08 7.06
N LEU A 63 -28.56 -8.08 6.31
CA LEU A 63 -28.64 -6.68 6.74
C LEU A 63 -30.09 -6.19 6.83
N SER A 64 -30.96 -6.61 5.90
CA SER A 64 -32.39 -6.27 5.95
C SER A 64 -33.07 -6.82 7.21
N ALA A 65 -32.68 -8.01 7.67
CA ALA A 65 -33.18 -8.62 8.90
C ALA A 65 -32.52 -8.04 10.17
N TRP A 66 -31.22 -7.75 10.12
CA TRP A 66 -30.42 -7.35 11.29
C TRP A 66 -30.87 -6.02 11.90
N TYR A 67 -31.00 -4.94 11.13
CA TYR A 67 -31.30 -3.63 11.70
C TYR A 67 -32.67 -3.55 12.40
N PRO A 68 -33.77 -4.13 11.86
CA PRO A 68 -35.02 -4.26 12.60
C PRO A 68 -34.90 -5.14 13.84
N LEU A 69 -34.13 -6.24 13.78
CA LEU A 69 -33.90 -7.10 14.94
C LEU A 69 -33.14 -6.35 16.04
N LEU A 70 -32.06 -5.66 15.69
CA LEU A 70 -31.28 -4.82 16.59
C LEU A 70 -32.16 -3.74 17.23
N HIS A 71 -33.04 -3.11 16.46
CA HIS A 71 -34.00 -2.15 17.00
C HIS A 71 -34.95 -2.79 18.02
N ARG A 72 -35.45 -4.02 17.77
CA ARG A 72 -36.31 -4.75 18.70
C ARG A 72 -35.57 -5.19 19.97
N ILE A 73 -34.34 -5.71 19.84
CA ILE A 73 -33.51 -6.12 20.98
C ILE A 73 -33.23 -4.91 21.87
N THR A 74 -32.84 -3.78 21.28
CA THR A 74 -32.55 -2.55 22.01
C THR A 74 -33.82 -1.87 22.56
N ALA A 75 -34.99 -2.12 21.98
CA ALA A 75 -36.27 -1.69 22.54
C ALA A 75 -36.61 -2.38 23.86
N SER A 76 -36.15 -3.61 24.12
CA SER A 76 -36.35 -4.28 25.41
C SER A 76 -35.61 -3.58 26.57
N PHE A 77 -34.47 -2.95 26.28
CA PHE A 77 -33.72 -2.12 27.23
C PHE A 77 -34.35 -0.73 27.45
N ARG A 78 -35.41 -0.39 26.71
CA ARG A 78 -36.14 0.89 26.74
C ARG A 78 -37.18 0.98 27.88
N THR A 79 -37.57 -0.15 28.49
CA THR A 79 -38.74 -0.28 29.38
C THR A 79 -38.65 0.41 30.75
N ARG A 80 -37.62 1.23 31.03
CA ARG A 80 -37.64 2.17 32.16
C ARG A 80 -38.35 3.49 31.88
N PHE A 81 -38.71 3.80 30.64
CA PHE A 81 -39.41 5.03 30.28
C PHE A 81 -40.62 4.71 29.38
N LYS A 82 -41.82 4.98 29.88
CA LYS A 82 -43.07 4.79 29.13
C LYS A 82 -43.46 6.07 28.40
N LEU A 83 -43.94 5.94 27.17
CA LEU A 83 -44.67 7.00 26.49
C LEU A 83 -45.97 6.46 25.92
N VAL A 84 -47.01 7.25 26.11
CA VAL A 84 -48.40 6.99 25.73
C VAL A 84 -48.53 7.16 24.21
N GLN A 85 -49.03 6.14 23.54
CA GLN A 85 -49.24 6.14 22.09
C GLN A 85 -50.45 7.01 21.70
N PHE A 86 -50.35 7.74 20.58
CA PHE A 86 -51.53 8.19 19.83
C PHE A 86 -51.33 7.91 18.33
N SER A 87 -52.42 7.54 17.65
CA SER A 87 -52.40 7.00 16.28
C SER A 87 -53.06 7.95 15.26
N ILE A 88 -52.39 8.24 14.14
CA ILE A 88 -52.92 8.83 12.90
C ILE A 88 -52.77 7.82 11.74
N PRO A 89 -53.86 7.49 11.00
CA PRO A 89 -53.82 6.46 9.96
C PRO A 89 -52.91 6.82 8.77
N GLY A 90 -51.97 5.93 8.45
CA GLY A 90 -51.20 5.92 7.20
C GLY A 90 -49.75 6.43 7.29
N TRP A 91 -49.35 7.05 8.41
CA TRP A 91 -48.07 7.77 8.51
C TRP A 91 -47.35 7.57 9.86
N ASP A 92 -47.54 6.40 10.48
CA ASP A 92 -47.41 6.29 11.93
C ASP A 92 -46.26 5.39 12.44
N VAL A 93 -45.15 5.31 11.70
CA VAL A 93 -44.06 4.40 12.10
C VAL A 93 -42.72 5.10 12.35
N TYR A 94 -42.47 6.33 11.90
CA TYR A 94 -41.12 6.92 11.99
C TYR A 94 -41.05 8.41 12.31
N ARG A 95 -41.69 8.84 13.38
CA ARG A 95 -41.37 10.15 13.97
C ARG A 95 -40.60 9.99 15.28
N ARG A 96 -39.27 10.12 15.20
CA ARG A 96 -38.32 10.07 16.34
C ARG A 96 -38.38 11.37 17.16
N HIS A 97 -39.56 11.76 17.65
CA HIS A 97 -39.73 12.99 18.44
C HIS A 97 -39.68 12.81 19.96
N GLU A 98 -39.55 11.59 20.47
CA GLU A 98 -39.68 11.32 21.90
C GLU A 98 -38.41 10.65 22.50
N LEU A 99 -37.28 11.34 22.35
CA LEU A 99 -36.16 11.18 23.26
C LEU A 99 -35.95 12.56 23.86
N ASP A 100 -36.68 12.87 24.94
CA ASP A 100 -36.76 14.22 25.54
C ASP A 100 -35.41 14.75 26.07
N SER A 101 -34.36 13.92 26.03
CA SER A 101 -32.99 14.33 26.37
C SER A 101 -31.95 13.77 25.38
N PRO A 102 -30.98 14.59 24.92
CA PRO A 102 -29.84 14.14 24.12
C PRO A 102 -29.08 12.96 24.72
N ARG A 103 -29.07 12.86 26.06
CA ARG A 103 -28.36 11.80 26.80
C ARG A 103 -28.95 10.41 26.53
N HIS A 104 -30.27 10.27 26.57
CA HIS A 104 -30.94 8.98 26.31
C HIS A 104 -30.73 8.52 24.86
N ARG A 105 -30.69 9.48 23.92
CA ARG A 105 -30.38 9.19 22.51
C ARG A 105 -28.97 8.64 22.33
N MET A 106 -27.99 9.21 23.02
CA MET A 106 -26.60 8.75 22.97
C MET A 106 -26.42 7.39 23.64
N GLN A 107 -27.16 7.11 24.73
CA GLN A 107 -27.16 5.79 25.36
C GLN A 107 -27.73 4.71 24.41
N GLU A 108 -28.85 4.98 23.75
CA GLU A 108 -29.43 4.05 22.77
C GLU A 108 -28.47 3.78 21.61
N VAL A 109 -27.86 4.84 21.06
CA VAL A 109 -26.85 4.71 20.01
C VAL A 109 -25.66 3.89 20.50
N GLY A 110 -25.12 4.19 21.68
CA GLY A 110 -24.00 3.46 22.26
C GLY A 110 -24.29 1.95 22.42
N ILE A 111 -25.48 1.59 22.91
CA ILE A 111 -25.89 0.19 23.03
C ILE A 111 -25.99 -0.46 21.65
N LYS A 112 -26.60 0.20 20.65
CA LYS A 112 -26.70 -0.35 19.29
C LYS A 112 -25.32 -0.55 18.66
N VAL A 113 -24.42 0.42 18.80
CA VAL A 113 -23.03 0.33 18.30
C VAL A 113 -22.30 -0.84 18.95
N LEU A 114 -22.42 -0.99 20.28
CA LEU A 114 -21.80 -2.10 21.00
C LEU A 114 -22.33 -3.44 20.52
N PHE A 115 -23.66 -3.59 20.41
CA PHE A 115 -24.26 -4.84 19.95
C PHE A 115 -23.89 -5.18 18.51
N ASP A 116 -23.86 -4.18 17.63
CA ASP A 116 -23.46 -4.34 16.24
C ASP A 116 -22.01 -4.82 16.12
N ASN A 117 -21.08 -4.19 16.85
CA ASN A 117 -19.65 -4.53 16.76
C ASN A 117 -19.27 -5.84 17.48
N LEU A 118 -20.00 -6.23 18.54
CA LEU A 118 -19.68 -7.44 19.30
C LEU A 118 -20.43 -8.69 18.84
N PHE A 119 -21.71 -8.57 18.46
CA PHE A 119 -22.54 -9.74 18.18
C PHE A 119 -22.84 -9.94 16.69
N PHE A 120 -22.78 -8.89 15.89
CA PHE A 120 -23.07 -9.00 14.46
C PHE A 120 -21.82 -9.00 13.61
N GLN A 121 -20.94 -8.03 13.83
CA GLN A 121 -19.77 -7.82 13.00
C GLN A 121 -18.82 -9.03 12.96
N PRO A 122 -18.48 -9.70 14.09
CA PRO A 122 -17.55 -10.83 14.06
C PRO A 122 -18.12 -12.04 13.29
N PRO A 123 -19.35 -12.54 13.58
CA PRO A 123 -19.95 -13.62 12.78
C PRO A 123 -20.14 -13.25 11.31
N PHE A 124 -20.56 -12.00 11.02
CA PHE A 124 -20.76 -11.54 9.65
C PHE A 124 -19.45 -11.46 8.86
N LEU A 125 -18.36 -11.03 9.50
CA LEU A 125 -17.03 -11.00 8.91
C LEU A 125 -16.50 -12.42 8.62
N THR A 126 -16.69 -13.36 9.55
CA THR A 126 -16.36 -14.78 9.33
C THR A 126 -17.16 -15.34 8.16
N LEU A 127 -18.47 -15.09 8.12
CA LEU A 127 -19.33 -15.51 7.01
C LEU A 127 -18.86 -14.93 5.67
N TYR A 128 -18.44 -13.66 5.65
CA TYR A 128 -17.86 -13.05 4.47
C TYR A 128 -16.62 -13.81 3.97
N PHE A 129 -15.65 -14.13 4.84
CA PHE A 129 -14.46 -14.87 4.43
C PHE A 129 -14.79 -16.29 3.95
N VAL A 130 -15.68 -16.98 4.64
CA VAL A 130 -16.12 -18.33 4.26
C VAL A 130 -16.82 -18.32 2.90
N CYS A 131 -17.80 -17.45 2.70
CA CYS A 131 -18.54 -17.37 1.44
C CYS A 131 -17.63 -16.94 0.27
N THR A 132 -16.78 -15.93 0.47
CA THR A 132 -15.88 -15.48 -0.61
C THR A 132 -14.81 -16.50 -0.92
N GLY A 133 -14.27 -17.22 0.07
CA GLY A 133 -13.35 -18.34 -0.14
C GLY A 133 -14.00 -19.51 -0.87
N ALA A 134 -15.23 -19.87 -0.52
CA ALA A 134 -15.99 -20.90 -1.23
C ALA A 134 -16.28 -20.50 -2.69
N LEU A 135 -16.68 -19.25 -2.93
CA LEU A 135 -16.86 -18.71 -4.27
C LEU A 135 -15.53 -18.59 -5.05
N GLU A 136 -14.40 -18.51 -4.35
CA GLU A 136 -13.06 -18.62 -4.94
C GLU A 136 -12.67 -20.04 -5.34
N GLY A 137 -13.43 -21.06 -4.92
CA GLY A 137 -13.12 -22.47 -5.16
C GLY A 137 -12.05 -23.03 -4.21
N LEU A 138 -11.78 -22.35 -3.09
CA LEU A 138 -10.82 -22.80 -2.09
C LEU A 138 -11.32 -24.03 -1.32
N GLY A 139 -10.40 -24.89 -0.91
CA GLY A 139 -10.70 -26.02 -0.02
C GLY A 139 -11.06 -25.55 1.41
N LEU A 140 -11.75 -26.38 2.19
CA LEU A 140 -12.16 -26.02 3.56
C LEU A 140 -10.98 -25.64 4.47
N ALA A 141 -9.85 -26.36 4.35
CA ALA A 141 -8.64 -26.04 5.11
C ALA A 141 -8.07 -24.67 4.73
N GLU A 142 -8.02 -24.35 3.43
CA GLU A 142 -7.54 -23.05 2.95
C GLU A 142 -8.46 -21.89 3.37
N ILE A 143 -9.78 -22.13 3.39
CA ILE A 143 -10.77 -21.17 3.89
C ILE A 143 -10.54 -20.90 5.38
N TYR A 144 -10.31 -21.95 6.16
CA TYR A 144 -10.02 -21.83 7.59
C TYR A 144 -8.75 -21.02 7.84
N ASP A 145 -7.67 -21.34 7.13
CA ASP A 145 -6.38 -20.64 7.24
C ASP A 145 -6.49 -19.18 6.81
N LYS A 146 -7.17 -18.89 5.69
CA LYS A 146 -7.42 -17.53 5.21
C LYS A 146 -8.23 -16.74 6.22
N THR A 147 -9.28 -17.34 6.78
CA THR A 147 -10.16 -16.68 7.75
C THR A 147 -9.40 -16.34 9.02
N THR A 148 -8.76 -17.31 9.67
CA THR A 148 -8.02 -17.09 10.92
C THR A 148 -6.88 -16.09 10.75
N ARG A 149 -6.15 -16.16 9.63
CA ARG A 149 -5.04 -15.24 9.31
C ARG A 149 -5.50 -13.80 9.08
N ASN A 150 -6.70 -13.59 8.54
CA ASN A 150 -7.20 -12.26 8.15
C ASN A 150 -8.13 -11.63 9.18
N PHE A 151 -8.78 -12.46 9.99
CA PHE A 151 -9.88 -12.05 10.86
C PHE A 151 -9.46 -10.98 11.85
N HIS A 152 -8.40 -11.19 12.63
CA HIS A 152 -8.02 -10.27 13.69
C HIS A 152 -7.65 -8.88 13.15
N SER A 153 -6.91 -8.82 12.05
CA SER A 153 -6.56 -7.56 11.41
C SER A 153 -7.80 -6.87 10.83
N ALA A 154 -8.66 -7.58 10.08
CA ALA A 154 -9.89 -6.98 9.56
C ALA A 154 -10.82 -6.50 10.67
N TRP A 155 -10.94 -7.26 11.75
CA TRP A 155 -11.80 -6.89 12.85
C TRP A 155 -11.26 -5.66 13.58
N ALA A 156 -9.95 -5.59 13.86
CA ALA A 156 -9.32 -4.44 14.50
C ALA A 156 -9.46 -3.15 13.68
N TYR A 157 -9.13 -3.18 12.38
CA TYR A 157 -9.37 -2.03 11.49
C TYR A 157 -10.86 -1.75 11.31
N GLY A 158 -11.67 -2.80 11.37
CA GLY A 158 -13.12 -2.72 11.33
C GLY A 158 -13.66 -1.90 12.49
N LEU A 159 -13.18 -2.09 13.71
CA LEU A 159 -13.62 -1.29 14.86
C LEU A 159 -13.34 0.20 14.66
N LEU A 160 -12.18 0.55 14.10
CA LEU A 160 -11.82 1.95 13.83
C LEU A 160 -12.74 2.62 12.80
N LEU A 161 -13.14 1.89 11.77
CA LEU A 161 -14.07 2.41 10.76
C LEU A 161 -15.52 2.38 11.25
N TRP A 162 -15.95 1.26 11.83
CA TRP A 162 -17.36 0.96 12.05
C TRP A 162 -17.90 1.55 13.35
N LEU A 163 -17.10 1.76 14.40
CA LEU A 163 -17.57 2.47 15.60
C LEU A 163 -18.07 3.90 15.29
N PRO A 164 -17.30 4.79 14.64
CA PRO A 164 -17.80 6.11 14.28
C PRO A 164 -18.90 6.04 13.22
N THR A 165 -18.75 5.18 12.20
CA THR A 165 -19.74 5.02 11.12
C THR A 165 -21.10 4.61 11.66
N GLN A 166 -21.15 3.61 12.54
CA GLN A 166 -22.41 3.13 13.11
C GLN A 166 -23.01 4.10 14.11
N THR A 167 -22.18 4.88 14.81
CA THR A 167 -22.66 6.00 15.63
C THR A 167 -23.43 7.00 14.78
N VAL A 168 -22.86 7.43 13.64
CA VAL A 168 -23.53 8.31 12.67
C VAL A 168 -24.79 7.65 12.10
N ASN A 169 -24.70 6.38 11.69
CA ASN A 169 -25.81 5.64 11.13
C ASN A 169 -27.00 5.58 12.10
N PHE A 170 -26.79 5.11 13.33
CA PHE A 170 -27.88 4.95 14.29
C PHE A 170 -28.40 6.28 14.82
N TYR A 171 -27.57 7.32 14.86
CA TYR A 171 -28.01 8.64 15.28
C TYR A 171 -28.89 9.33 14.22
N PHE A 172 -28.47 9.33 12.96
CA PHE A 172 -29.13 10.12 11.90
C PHE A 172 -30.08 9.31 11.02
N MET A 173 -29.81 8.03 10.75
CA MET A 173 -30.56 7.27 9.75
C MET A 173 -31.81 6.60 10.36
N PRO A 174 -32.96 6.66 9.66
CA PRO A 174 -34.10 5.82 9.97
C PRO A 174 -33.77 4.34 9.68
N VAL A 175 -34.38 3.40 10.41
CA VAL A 175 -33.99 1.98 10.37
C VAL A 175 -34.13 1.37 8.96
N GLN A 176 -35.06 1.86 8.16
CA GLN A 176 -35.22 1.43 6.76
C GLN A 176 -34.01 1.74 5.89
N ASN A 177 -33.26 2.80 6.21
CA ASN A 177 -32.14 3.30 5.42
C ASN A 177 -30.78 2.91 6.01
N GLN A 178 -30.75 2.34 7.23
CA GLN A 178 -29.51 1.95 7.89
C GLN A 178 -28.71 0.91 7.08
N ALA A 179 -29.41 -0.04 6.44
CA ALA A 179 -28.78 -1.02 5.56
C ALA A 179 -28.17 -0.38 4.30
N LEU A 180 -28.88 0.58 3.70
CA LEU A 180 -28.39 1.31 2.54
C LEU A 180 -27.11 2.10 2.90
N PHE A 181 -27.13 2.82 4.01
CA PHE A 181 -25.97 3.57 4.49
C PHE A 181 -24.74 2.67 4.68
N VAL A 182 -24.93 1.52 5.35
CA VAL A 182 -23.84 0.54 5.54
C VAL A 182 -23.36 -0.05 4.23
N ASN A 183 -24.25 -0.33 3.27
CA ASN A 183 -23.84 -0.82 1.96
C ASN A 183 -23.02 0.20 1.16
N VAL A 184 -23.30 1.50 1.30
CA VAL A 184 -22.48 2.56 0.69
C VAL A 184 -21.09 2.60 1.33
N VAL A 185 -21.00 2.60 2.66
CA VAL A 185 -19.69 2.58 3.35
C VAL A 185 -18.92 1.30 3.06
N ASN A 186 -19.62 0.17 2.87
CA ASN A 186 -19.02 -1.10 2.50
C ASN A 186 -18.20 -1.02 1.22
N VAL A 187 -18.56 -0.19 0.24
CA VAL A 187 -17.74 0.02 -0.98
C VAL A 187 -16.31 0.43 -0.63
N PHE A 188 -16.17 1.40 0.27
CA PHE A 188 -14.87 1.87 0.76
C PHE A 188 -14.19 0.83 1.63
N TRP A 189 -14.94 0.15 2.50
CA TRP A 189 -14.40 -0.92 3.34
C TRP A 189 -13.84 -2.09 2.53
N LYS A 190 -14.54 -2.53 1.48
CA LYS A 190 -14.07 -3.63 0.61
C LYS A 190 -12.85 -3.23 -0.19
N THR A 191 -12.82 -1.99 -0.68
CA THR A 191 -11.62 -1.40 -1.28
C THR A 191 -10.45 -1.45 -0.30
N PHE A 192 -10.64 -0.94 0.92
CA PHE A 192 -9.61 -0.94 1.96
C PHE A 192 -9.11 -2.34 2.30
N LEU A 193 -10.01 -3.32 2.51
CA LEU A 193 -9.62 -4.70 2.76
C LEU A 193 -8.83 -5.30 1.60
N SER A 194 -9.23 -4.98 0.36
CA SER A 194 -8.51 -5.43 -0.81
C SER A 194 -7.09 -4.89 -0.84
N LEU A 195 -6.91 -3.60 -0.58
CA LEU A 195 -5.59 -2.97 -0.50
C LEU A 195 -4.75 -3.56 0.63
N LEU A 196 -5.33 -3.72 1.83
CA LEU A 196 -4.66 -4.27 3.01
C LEU A 196 -4.14 -5.69 2.76
N TYR A 197 -4.96 -6.55 2.14
CA TYR A 197 -4.58 -7.94 1.88
C TYR A 197 -3.67 -8.10 0.68
N HIS A 198 -3.84 -7.33 -0.40
CA HIS A 198 -2.90 -7.36 -1.51
C HIS A 198 -1.51 -6.87 -1.08
N ALA A 199 -1.43 -5.83 -0.24
CA ALA A 199 -0.15 -5.39 0.32
C ALA A 199 0.54 -6.45 1.20
N ARG A 200 -0.23 -7.34 1.86
CA ARG A 200 0.31 -8.37 2.77
C ARG A 200 0.60 -9.70 2.07
N ASP A 201 -0.24 -10.13 1.15
CA ASP A 201 -0.14 -11.44 0.49
C ASP A 201 0.92 -11.46 -0.63
N TYR A 202 1.28 -10.31 -1.24
CA TYR A 202 2.40 -10.21 -2.20
C TYR A 202 3.78 -10.24 -1.56
N GLY A 203 3.90 -10.00 -0.25
CA GLY A 203 5.14 -10.25 0.48
C GLY A 203 5.43 -11.74 0.70
N SER A 204 4.50 -12.65 0.36
CA SER A 204 4.54 -14.05 0.80
C SER A 204 4.34 -15.10 -0.30
N ARG A 205 4.24 -14.74 -1.58
CA ARG A 205 4.16 -15.70 -2.70
C ARG A 205 5.11 -15.33 -3.83
N ASN A 206 6.36 -15.81 -3.73
CA ASN A 206 7.13 -16.12 -4.92
C ASN A 206 6.72 -17.51 -5.42
N HIS A 207 6.60 -17.68 -6.72
CA HIS A 207 6.05 -18.87 -7.40
C HIS A 207 7.00 -20.06 -7.46
N THR A 208 7.92 -20.17 -6.51
CA THR A 208 8.80 -21.30 -6.27
C THR A 208 8.52 -21.74 -4.86
N GLY A 209 8.19 -23.02 -4.62
CA GLY A 209 7.72 -23.56 -3.34
C GLY A 209 8.72 -23.52 -2.17
N GLU A 210 9.40 -22.40 -1.96
CA GLU A 210 10.27 -22.11 -0.84
C GLU A 210 9.53 -21.20 0.14
N THR A 211 9.22 -21.76 1.31
CA THR A 211 8.73 -21.03 2.48
C THR A 211 9.86 -20.12 2.96
N LEU A 212 9.88 -18.85 2.52
CA LEU A 212 10.81 -17.88 3.09
C LEU A 212 10.43 -17.60 4.54
N VAL A 213 11.42 -17.83 5.40
CA VAL A 213 11.38 -17.61 6.84
C VAL A 213 10.91 -16.18 7.12
N GLN A 214 9.99 -16.11 8.08
CA GLN A 214 9.42 -14.95 8.74
C GLN A 214 10.45 -13.82 8.95
N GLY A 215 10.38 -12.76 8.15
CA GLY A 215 11.20 -11.58 8.40
C GLY A 215 11.48 -10.67 7.20
N GLU A 216 10.46 -10.13 6.54
CA GLU A 216 10.61 -8.85 5.82
C GLU A 216 9.23 -8.24 5.54
N ILE A 217 8.86 -7.25 6.35
CA ILE A 217 7.68 -6.41 6.12
C ILE A 217 7.94 -5.63 4.83
N ALA A 218 6.98 -5.62 3.90
CA ALA A 218 7.08 -4.84 2.67
C ALA A 218 7.52 -3.39 2.98
N PRO A 219 8.60 -2.89 2.36
CA PRO A 219 9.20 -1.64 2.75
C PRO A 219 8.22 -0.49 2.47
N THR A 220 7.87 0.25 3.51
CA THR A 220 7.14 1.54 3.41
C THR A 220 7.91 2.47 2.45
N PRO A 221 7.29 3.51 1.85
CA PRO A 221 8.00 4.46 0.99
C PRO A 221 9.27 5.06 1.63
N ALA A 222 9.26 5.24 2.96
CA ALA A 222 10.43 5.65 3.74
C ALA A 222 11.55 4.60 3.79
N MET A 223 11.21 3.30 3.77
CA MET A 223 12.16 2.21 3.71
C MET A 223 12.73 2.02 2.29
N LEU A 224 11.93 2.24 1.25
CA LEU A 224 12.42 2.31 -0.14
C LEU A 224 13.43 3.45 -0.29
N ALA A 225 13.12 4.63 0.26
CA ALA A 225 14.06 5.75 0.31
C ALA A 225 15.34 5.44 1.12
N ARG A 226 15.24 4.67 2.20
CA ARG A 226 16.41 4.18 2.95
C ARG A 226 17.23 3.13 2.19
N ARG A 227 16.58 2.33 1.35
CA ARG A 227 17.24 1.31 0.53
C ARG A 227 18.00 1.94 -0.63
N THR A 228 17.37 2.89 -1.33
CA THR A 228 18.03 3.67 -2.40
C THR A 228 19.17 4.52 -1.87
N THR A 229 19.05 5.10 -0.67
CA THR A 229 20.18 5.85 -0.05
C THR A 229 21.34 4.94 0.34
N LYS A 230 21.09 3.74 0.88
CA LYS A 230 22.17 2.76 1.14
C LYS A 230 22.84 2.26 -0.14
N GLU A 231 22.07 2.03 -1.21
CA GLU A 231 22.62 1.65 -2.51
C GLU A 231 23.50 2.77 -3.08
N LEU A 232 23.03 4.03 -3.02
CA LEU A 232 23.83 5.21 -3.39
C LEU A 232 25.10 5.37 -2.56
N GLU A 233 25.04 5.14 -1.24
CA GLU A 233 26.22 5.19 -0.37
C GLU A 233 27.24 4.10 -0.73
N SER A 234 26.77 2.91 -1.10
CA SER A 234 27.65 1.81 -1.52
C SER A 234 28.34 2.09 -2.85
N GLU A 235 27.60 2.61 -3.84
CA GLU A 235 28.14 3.04 -5.14
C GLU A 235 29.12 4.20 -4.98
N LEU A 236 28.80 5.15 -4.09
CA LEU A 236 29.70 6.25 -3.76
C LEU A 236 31.01 5.75 -3.12
N GLY A 237 30.93 4.73 -2.26
CA GLY A 237 32.11 4.08 -1.67
C GLY A 237 32.98 3.41 -2.75
N ARG A 238 32.35 2.67 -3.66
CA ARG A 238 33.03 2.00 -4.78
C ARG A 238 33.73 2.99 -5.70
N LEU A 239 33.07 4.10 -6.03
CA LEU A 239 33.63 5.17 -6.85
C LEU A 239 34.80 5.88 -6.16
N LYS A 240 34.73 6.09 -4.83
CA LYS A 240 35.84 6.66 -4.07
C LYS A 240 37.07 5.74 -4.08
N GLU A 241 36.87 4.44 -3.94
CA GLU A 241 37.96 3.46 -4.03
C GLU A 241 38.56 3.36 -5.45
N GLU A 242 37.73 3.42 -6.49
CA GLU A 242 38.22 3.49 -7.87
C GLU A 242 39.02 4.78 -8.13
N HIS A 243 38.54 5.92 -7.64
CA HIS A 243 39.25 7.18 -7.77
C HIS A 243 40.58 7.17 -7.00
N ALA A 244 40.62 6.59 -5.80
CA ALA A 244 41.86 6.43 -5.02
C ALA A 244 42.89 5.56 -5.76
N ARG A 245 42.45 4.40 -6.30
CA ARG A 245 43.31 3.52 -7.10
C ARG A 245 43.83 4.20 -8.36
N PHE A 246 42.98 4.94 -9.04
CA PHE A 246 43.39 5.68 -10.24
C PHE A 246 44.40 6.79 -9.92
N THR A 247 44.22 7.48 -8.78
CA THR A 247 45.15 8.51 -8.29
C THR A 247 46.51 7.90 -7.94
N GLU A 248 46.55 6.77 -7.25
CA GLU A 248 47.78 6.04 -6.93
C GLU A 248 48.50 5.54 -8.19
N GLU A 249 47.76 5.03 -9.17
CA GLU A 249 48.31 4.57 -10.45
C GLU A 249 48.95 5.73 -11.24
N ILE A 250 48.31 6.89 -11.30
CA ILE A 250 48.90 8.10 -11.89
C ILE A 250 50.19 8.48 -11.16
N GLN A 251 50.18 8.47 -9.84
CA GLN A 251 51.32 8.86 -9.03
C GLN A 251 52.51 7.89 -9.21
N ARG A 252 52.24 6.59 -9.31
CA ARG A 252 53.23 5.57 -9.69
C ARG A 252 53.81 5.84 -11.07
N ARG A 253 52.98 6.09 -12.08
CA ARG A 253 53.45 6.39 -13.45
C ARG A 253 54.30 7.64 -13.51
N HIS A 254 54.00 8.66 -12.70
CA HIS A 254 54.85 9.84 -12.56
C HIS A 254 56.20 9.52 -11.89
N GLN A 255 56.21 8.67 -10.86
CA GLN A 255 57.43 8.25 -10.17
C GLN A 255 58.34 7.40 -11.07
N ASP A 256 57.76 6.49 -11.86
CA ASP A 256 58.48 5.66 -12.82
C ASP A 256 59.03 6.49 -13.98
N ARG A 257 58.26 7.47 -14.49
CA ARG A 257 58.77 8.44 -15.47
C ARG A 257 59.92 9.28 -14.88
N GLY A 258 59.81 9.72 -13.63
CA GLY A 258 60.90 10.42 -12.92
C GLY A 258 62.17 9.57 -12.82
N ARG A 259 62.05 8.29 -12.45
CA ARG A 259 63.18 7.33 -12.41
C ARG A 259 63.80 7.09 -13.79
N LEU A 260 62.99 6.98 -14.83
CA LEU A 260 63.47 6.79 -16.21
C LEU A 260 64.23 8.02 -16.72
N VAL A 261 63.79 9.23 -16.37
CA VAL A 261 64.51 10.48 -16.71
C VAL A 261 65.84 10.57 -15.97
N VAL A 262 65.89 10.24 -14.67
CA VAL A 262 67.14 10.20 -13.88
C VAL A 262 68.11 9.15 -14.43
N ARG A 263 67.61 7.98 -14.85
CA ARG A 263 68.45 6.92 -15.43
C ARG A 263 68.99 7.29 -16.82
N ARG A 264 68.21 8.03 -17.62
CA ARG A 264 68.68 8.62 -18.90
C ARG A 264 69.72 9.72 -18.66
N GLY A 265 69.54 10.56 -17.63
CA GLY A 265 70.52 11.58 -17.24
C GLY A 265 71.84 10.98 -16.73
N SER A 266 71.77 9.91 -15.93
CA SER A 266 72.94 9.19 -15.42
C SER A 266 73.71 8.46 -16.52
N ASN A 267 73.02 7.81 -17.48
CA ASN A 267 73.69 7.22 -18.65
C ASN A 267 74.30 8.27 -19.58
N ARG A 268 73.76 9.49 -19.65
CA ARG A 268 74.38 10.61 -20.39
C ARG A 268 75.63 11.14 -19.68
N ALA A 269 75.64 11.19 -18.35
CA ALA A 269 76.82 11.57 -17.56
C ALA A 269 77.92 10.49 -17.57
N ALA A 270 77.54 9.20 -17.61
CA ALA A 270 78.47 8.08 -17.75
C ALA A 270 79.02 7.93 -19.19
N GLY A 271 78.24 8.32 -20.20
CA GLY A 271 78.67 8.36 -21.60
C GLY A 271 79.57 9.55 -21.97
N SER A 272 79.73 10.53 -21.09
CA SER A 272 80.59 11.72 -21.33
C SER A 272 82.00 11.58 -20.77
N LYS A 273 82.40 10.40 -20.24
CA LYS A 273 83.70 10.18 -19.60
C LYS A 273 84.64 9.23 -20.35
N VAL A 274 84.30 8.88 -21.59
CA VAL A 274 85.18 8.10 -22.48
C VAL A 274 85.11 8.76 -23.85
N VAL A 275 86.28 8.94 -24.47
CA VAL A 275 86.55 9.55 -25.78
C VAL A 275 86.89 11.05 -25.75
N GLU A 276 88.05 11.36 -25.19
CA GLU A 276 89.02 12.25 -25.87
C GLU A 276 90.16 11.35 -26.37
N ASP A 277 90.16 11.00 -27.66
CA ASP A 277 91.36 11.11 -28.49
C ASP A 277 91.01 10.88 -29.98
N GLY A 278 91.66 11.65 -30.87
CA GLY A 278 91.73 11.36 -32.31
C GLY A 278 90.70 12.06 -33.21
N GLY A 279 91.07 13.24 -33.71
CA GLY A 279 90.27 14.04 -34.64
C GLY A 279 90.26 13.57 -36.10
N GLY A 280 89.41 14.22 -36.91
CA GLY A 280 89.49 14.17 -38.37
C GLY A 280 88.17 14.37 -39.11
N GLY A 281 87.84 15.63 -39.41
CA GLY A 281 87.34 16.02 -40.74
C GLY A 281 85.85 15.91 -41.07
N GLY A 282 85.22 17.07 -41.26
CA GLY A 282 84.43 17.32 -42.47
C GLY A 282 82.91 17.47 -42.32
N GLY A 283 82.44 18.73 -42.38
CA GLY A 283 81.36 19.09 -43.31
C GLY A 283 79.95 19.30 -42.75
N ALA A 284 79.62 20.58 -42.54
CA ALA A 284 78.33 21.24 -42.81
C ALA A 284 77.13 21.00 -41.88
N SER A 285 76.85 22.00 -41.04
CA SER A 285 75.50 22.42 -40.65
C SER A 285 75.56 23.90 -40.23
N ASP A 286 74.55 24.70 -40.60
CA ASP A 286 73.67 25.37 -39.63
C ASP A 286 73.08 26.71 -40.11
N ARG A 287 71.80 26.88 -39.73
CA ARG A 287 71.08 28.08 -39.23
C ARG A 287 69.65 28.10 -39.76
N GLY A 288 68.61 28.31 -38.96
CA GLY A 288 68.47 28.63 -37.53
C GLY A 288 66.98 28.46 -37.17
N GLY A 289 66.61 28.18 -35.92
CA GLY A 289 66.31 29.19 -34.88
C GLY A 289 64.80 29.48 -34.87
N GLU A 290 64.07 29.62 -33.77
CA GLU A 290 64.39 29.92 -32.38
C GLU A 290 63.18 29.58 -31.49
N GLU A 291 63.47 29.54 -30.20
CA GLU A 291 62.61 29.40 -29.02
C GLU A 291 61.60 30.56 -28.84
N GLN A 292 60.55 30.36 -28.04
CA GLN A 292 60.44 31.09 -26.77
C GLN A 292 59.33 30.57 -25.84
N GLU A 293 59.56 30.89 -24.58
CA GLU A 293 59.02 30.42 -23.31
C GLU A 293 57.87 31.34 -22.79
N VAL A 294 57.26 30.93 -21.66
CA VAL A 294 56.78 31.79 -20.54
C VAL A 294 55.26 31.81 -20.22
N ASP A 295 54.98 31.31 -19.00
CA ASP A 295 54.01 31.68 -17.93
C ASP A 295 52.50 31.33 -17.88
N GLY A 296 52.10 30.99 -16.65
CA GLY A 296 51.11 31.75 -15.87
C GLY A 296 49.61 31.50 -16.04
N ARG A 297 48.97 30.81 -15.07
CA ARG A 297 47.49 30.72 -14.85
C ARG A 297 46.88 32.09 -14.40
N PRO A 298 45.58 32.20 -14.00
CA PRO A 298 44.27 31.86 -14.62
C PRO A 298 43.21 33.03 -14.54
N ALA A 299 42.15 33.01 -15.35
CA ALA A 299 40.82 33.67 -15.17
C ALA A 299 39.96 33.32 -16.40
N GLY A 300 38.64 33.16 -16.45
CA GLY A 300 37.52 33.69 -15.67
C GLY A 300 36.45 34.16 -16.68
N TYR A 301 35.26 33.54 -16.64
CA TYR A 301 33.91 34.05 -16.97
C TYR A 301 33.54 34.74 -18.32
N LEU A 302 32.28 34.43 -18.72
CA LEU A 302 31.30 35.15 -19.57
C LEU A 302 31.32 34.93 -21.11
N LYS A 303 30.29 34.25 -21.62
CA LYS A 303 28.98 34.84 -21.94
C LYS A 303 27.88 33.79 -21.87
#